data_AF-A0A9D9YMG7-F1
#
_entry.id   AF-A0A9D9YMG7-F1
#
_cell.length_a   1.000
_cell.length_b   1.000
_cell.length_c   1.000
_cell.angle_alpha   90.00
_cell.angle_beta   90.00
_cell.angle_gamma   90.00
#
_symmetry.space_group_name_H-M   'P 1'
#
loop_
_entity.id
_entity.type
_entity.pdbx_description
1 polymer ?
#
loop_
_entity_poly.entity_id
_entity_poly.type
_entity_poly.pdbx_seq_one_letter_code
_entity_poly.pdbx_strand_id
1 'polypeptide(L)'
;MGYYTWFGWVTLYTLPMMVSFFVLMVYLIFYFYEKVRTVTNYPLSQTISFWICVGFFIFITGSFFFPIMFNTSDNNTLQENIRIIYSVMTIIKALIFCIALFATEPTKGIEELQIPDNLQLDDFTPENLKNPS
;
A
#
# COMPACT_ATOMS: atom_id res chain seq x y z
N MET A 1 32.33 -9.11 -30.45
CA MET A 1 30.94 -9.61 -30.58
C MET A 1 30.21 -9.75 -29.23
N GLY A 2 30.66 -9.08 -28.15
CA GLY A 2 30.10 -9.24 -26.79
C GLY A 2 29.40 -8.01 -26.20
N TYR A 3 29.34 -6.88 -26.92
CA TYR A 3 28.77 -5.63 -26.38
C TYR A 3 27.24 -5.54 -26.56
N TYR A 4 26.71 -6.15 -27.63
CA TYR A 4 25.27 -6.12 -27.93
C TYR A 4 24.45 -6.98 -26.96
N THR A 5 25.03 -8.07 -26.43
CA THR A 5 24.35 -8.92 -25.46
C THR A 5 24.27 -8.23 -24.10
N TRP A 6 25.38 -7.67 -23.60
CA TRP A 6 25.39 -6.96 -22.31
C TRP A 6 24.41 -5.78 -22.27
N PHE A 7 24.40 -4.93 -23.30
CA PHE A 7 23.46 -3.82 -23.41
C PHE A 7 22.00 -4.30 -23.55
N GLY A 8 21.77 -5.40 -24.27
CA GLY A 8 20.44 -6.02 -24.42
C GLY A 8 19.87 -6.57 -23.12
N TRP A 9 20.67 -7.25 -22.29
CA TRP A 9 20.19 -7.78 -21.00
C TRP A 9 19.90 -6.65 -20.00
N VAL A 10 20.77 -5.65 -19.89
CA VAL A 10 20.57 -4.50 -19.00
C VAL A 10 19.26 -3.77 -19.35
N THR A 11 19.00 -3.53 -20.63
CA THR A 11 17.77 -2.87 -21.09
C THR A 11 16.53 -3.75 -20.89
N LEU A 12 16.62 -5.06 -21.16
CA LEU A 12 15.52 -6.00 -20.98
C LEU A 12 15.07 -6.16 -19.52
N TYR A 13 15.97 -6.08 -18.54
CA TYR A 13 15.61 -6.18 -17.12
C TYR A 13 15.26 -4.83 -16.50
N THR A 14 15.93 -3.76 -16.91
CA THR A 14 15.74 -2.44 -16.30
C THR A 14 14.43 -1.79 -16.72
N LEU A 15 14.03 -1.92 -18.00
CA LEU A 15 12.80 -1.30 -18.50
C LEU A 15 11.52 -1.83 -17.82
N PRO A 16 11.28 -3.15 -17.71
CA PRO A 16 10.10 -3.66 -17.02
C PRO A 16 10.03 -3.23 -15.55
N MET A 17 11.18 -3.14 -14.87
CA MET A 17 11.26 -2.66 -13.49
C MET A 17 10.84 -1.20 -13.38
N MET A 18 11.34 -0.32 -14.26
CA MET A 18 10.96 1.09 -14.32
C MET A 18 9.48 1.29 -14.64
N VAL A 19 8.95 0.53 -15.60
CA VAL A 19 7.53 0.56 -15.96
C VAL A 19 6.67 0.13 -14.76
N SER A 20 7.08 -0.91 -14.04
CA SER A 20 6.37 -1.36 -12.83
C SER A 20 6.35 -0.28 -11.74
N PHE A 21 7.48 0.38 -11.49
CA PHE A 21 7.52 1.50 -10.54
C PHE A 21 6.62 2.66 -10.96
N PHE A 22 6.59 2.98 -12.26
CA PHE A 22 5.73 4.05 -12.77
C PHE A 22 4.25 3.72 -12.64
N VAL A 23 3.83 2.49 -12.99
CA VAL A 23 2.44 2.03 -12.83
C VAL A 23 2.03 2.07 -11.36
N LEU A 24 2.90 1.60 -10.46
CA LEU A 24 2.64 1.61 -9.01
C LEU A 24 2.55 3.05 -8.47
N MET A 25 3.37 3.98 -8.99
CA MET A 25 3.28 5.40 -8.65
C MET A 25 1.94 6.01 -9.08
N VAL A 26 1.48 5.75 -10.31
CA VAL A 26 0.16 6.22 -10.79
C VAL A 26 -0.96 5.63 -9.94
N TYR A 27 -0.89 4.34 -9.61
CA TYR A 27 -1.86 3.68 -8.74
C TYR A 27 -1.92 4.33 -7.34
N LEU A 28 -0.77 4.64 -6.73
CA LEU A 28 -0.71 5.31 -5.44
C LEU A 28 -1.33 6.72 -5.50
N ILE A 29 -1.05 7.49 -6.55
CA ILE A 29 -1.64 8.82 -6.75
C ILE A 29 -3.17 8.72 -6.84
N PHE A 30 -3.68 7.75 -7.61
CA PHE A 30 -5.11 7.52 -7.73
C PHE A 30 -5.75 7.12 -6.39
N TYR A 31 -5.09 6.24 -5.64
CA TYR A 31 -5.51 5.87 -4.29
C TYR A 31 -5.58 7.08 -3.35
N PHE A 32 -4.54 7.93 -3.32
CA PHE A 32 -4.55 9.14 -2.49
C PHE A 32 -5.63 10.12 -2.92
N TYR A 33 -5.85 10.27 -4.22
CA TYR A 33 -6.92 11.12 -4.76
C TYR A 33 -8.31 10.65 -4.30
N GLU A 34 -8.60 9.36 -4.39
CA GLU A 34 -9.87 8.78 -3.93
C GLU A 34 -10.05 8.97 -2.42
N LYS A 35 -9.00 8.71 -1.65
CA LYS A 35 -9.01 8.83 -0.20
C LYS A 35 -9.22 10.27 0.28
N VAL A 36 -8.65 11.27 -0.40
CA VAL A 36 -8.90 12.70 -0.10
C VAL A 36 -10.32 13.12 -0.47
N ARG A 37 -10.90 12.57 -1.54
CA ARG A 37 -12.28 12.88 -1.95
C ARG A 37 -13.35 12.29 -1.04
N THR A 38 -13.02 11.21 -0.34
CA THR A 38 -13.98 10.56 0.55
C THR A 38 -14.01 11.33 1.87
N VAL A 39 -15.10 12.05 2.15
CA VAL A 39 -15.28 12.79 3.41
C VAL A 39 -15.52 11.77 4.52
N THR A 40 -14.46 11.37 5.22
CA THR A 40 -14.55 10.51 6.39
C THR A 40 -14.49 11.36 7.66
N ASN A 41 -15.35 11.06 8.63
CA ASN A 41 -15.37 11.74 9.95
C ASN A 41 -14.08 11.54 10.78
N TYR A 42 -13.12 10.75 10.29
CA TYR A 42 -11.84 10.46 10.92
C TYR A 42 -10.67 10.89 10.03
N PRO A 43 -9.56 11.35 10.63
CA PRO A 43 -8.36 11.72 9.89
C PRO A 43 -7.72 10.49 9.22
N LEU A 44 -7.33 10.65 7.96
CA LEU A 44 -6.73 9.60 7.12
C LEU A 44 -5.46 8.96 7.71
N SER A 45 -4.74 9.69 8.57
CA SER A 45 -3.54 9.22 9.26
C SER A 45 -3.81 8.11 10.28
N GLN A 46 -5.06 7.85 10.65
CA GLN A 46 -5.41 6.75 11.56
C GLN A 46 -5.51 5.39 10.84
N THR A 47 -5.59 5.36 9.51
CA THR A 47 -5.70 4.10 8.78
C THR A 47 -4.33 3.52 8.48
N ILE A 48 -4.13 2.22 8.78
CA ILE A 48 -2.87 1.49 8.50
C ILE A 48 -2.55 1.55 6.99
N SER A 49 -3.56 1.37 6.15
CA SER A 49 -3.45 1.43 4.69
C SER A 49 -2.85 2.76 4.17
N PHE A 50 -3.11 3.88 4.86
CA PHE A 50 -2.52 5.17 4.48
C PHE A 50 -1.00 5.16 4.66
N TRP A 51 -0.49 4.73 5.81
CA TRP A 51 0.94 4.68 6.09
C TRP A 51 1.68 3.69 5.20
N ILE A 52 1.06 2.55 4.88
CA ILE A 52 1.61 1.60 3.92
C ILE A 52 1.80 2.28 2.55
N CYS A 53 0.78 2.97 2.05
CA CYS A 53 0.86 3.71 0.78
C CYS A 53 1.92 4.82 0.81
N VAL A 54 2.05 5.56 1.92
CA VAL A 54 3.09 6.59 2.10
C VAL A 54 4.49 5.97 2.08
N GLY A 55 4.69 4.83 2.75
CA GLY A 55 5.96 4.12 2.76
C GLY A 55 6.37 3.64 1.37
N PHE A 56 5.43 3.08 0.60
CA PHE A 56 5.67 2.71 -0.79
C PHE A 56 5.95 3.93 -1.68
N PHE A 57 5.22 5.04 -1.48
CA PHE A 57 5.43 6.26 -2.27
C PHE A 57 6.83 6.84 -2.07
N ILE A 58 7.30 6.95 -0.82
CA ILE A 58 8.65 7.45 -0.52
C ILE A 58 9.73 6.52 -1.08
N PHE A 59 9.54 5.20 -0.92
CA PHE A 59 10.48 4.22 -1.47
C PHE A 59 10.58 4.31 -3.00
N ILE A 60 9.45 4.36 -3.69
CA ILE A 60 9.43 4.40 -5.16
C ILE A 60 10.06 5.70 -5.67
N THR A 61 9.71 6.85 -5.09
CA THR A 61 10.27 8.14 -5.54
C THR A 61 11.79 8.22 -5.30
N GLY A 62 12.28 7.72 -4.17
CA GLY A 62 13.71 7.69 -3.84
C GLY A 62 14.51 6.63 -4.61
N SER A 63 13.90 5.52 -5.00
CA SER A 63 14.57 4.39 -5.68
C SER A 63 14.33 4.33 -7.18
N PHE A 64 13.45 5.17 -7.75
CA PHE A 64 13.10 5.14 -9.18
C PHE A 64 14.34 5.22 -10.09
N PHE A 65 15.29 6.10 -9.79
CA PHE A 65 16.48 6.28 -10.63
C PHE A 65 17.62 5.30 -10.33
N PHE A 66 17.48 4.44 -9.31
CA PHE A 66 18.53 3.53 -8.88
C PHE A 66 19.01 2.58 -10.00
N PRO A 67 18.13 1.90 -10.75
CA PRO A 67 18.55 0.95 -11.79
C PRO A 67 19.35 1.63 -12.91
N ILE A 68 18.96 2.85 -13.30
CA ILE A 68 19.65 3.62 -14.35
C ILE A 68 21.01 4.08 -13.85
N MET A 69 21.07 4.69 -12.66
CA MET A 69 22.32 5.23 -12.12
C MET A 69 23.33 4.12 -11.82
N PHE A 70 22.88 2.98 -11.29
CA PHE A 70 23.75 1.85 -10.98
C PHE A 70 24.36 1.22 -12.25
N ASN A 71 23.56 1.05 -13.32
CA ASN A 71 24.04 0.46 -14.56
C ASN A 71 24.90 1.39 -15.43
N THR A 72 24.79 2.72 -15.23
CA THR A 72 25.54 3.73 -16.01
C THR A 72 26.85 4.15 -15.34
N SER A 73 27.03 3.84 -14.05
CA SER A 73 28.23 4.24 -13.31
C SER A 73 29.35 3.21 -13.49
N ASP A 74 30.44 3.61 -14.15
CA ASP A 74 31.66 2.79 -14.28
C ASP A 74 32.59 2.88 -13.05
N ASN A 75 32.37 3.87 -12.18
CA ASN A 75 33.20 4.08 -11.00
C ASN A 75 32.61 3.36 -9.77
N ASN A 76 33.39 2.47 -9.16
CA ASN A 76 33.03 1.72 -7.95
C ASN A 76 32.59 2.63 -6.80
N THR A 77 33.23 3.79 -6.61
CA THR A 77 32.87 4.72 -5.52
C THR A 77 31.48 5.33 -5.72
N LEU A 78 31.08 5.57 -6.98
CA LEU A 78 29.75 6.08 -7.30
C LEU A 78 28.69 4.99 -7.09
N GLN A 79 28.97 3.75 -7.48
CA GLN A 79 28.07 2.61 -7.24
C GLN A 79 27.82 2.37 -5.75
N GLU A 80 28.85 2.49 -4.91
CA GLU A 80 28.72 2.40 -3.45
C GLU A 80 27.81 3.50 -2.90
N ASN A 81 28.01 4.75 -3.32
CA ASN A 81 27.16 5.87 -2.90
C ASN A 81 25.70 5.67 -3.33
N ILE A 82 25.46 5.19 -4.55
CA ILE A 82 24.12 4.86 -5.05
C ILE A 82 23.47 3.75 -4.21
N ARG A 83 24.24 2.72 -3.81
CA ARG A 83 23.77 1.64 -2.94
C ARG A 83 23.44 2.15 -1.53
N ILE A 84 24.21 3.09 -0.99
CA ILE A 84 23.92 3.74 0.30
C ILE A 84 22.62 4.53 0.23
N ILE A 85 22.38 5.30 -0.83
CA ILE A 85 21.12 6.04 -0.99
C ILE A 85 19.93 5.07 -1.03
N TYR A 86 20.06 3.97 -1.77
CA TYR A 86 19.02 2.94 -1.84
C TYR A 86 18.76 2.26 -0.48
N SER A 87 19.81 1.99 0.29
CA SER A 87 19.66 1.40 1.64
C SER A 87 18.97 2.36 2.61
N VAL A 88 19.31 3.65 2.56
CA VAL A 88 18.63 4.69 3.35
C VAL A 88 17.14 4.76 3.02
N MET A 89 16.76 4.76 1.75
CA MET A 89 15.35 4.75 1.34
C MET A 89 14.62 3.49 1.81
N THR A 90 15.31 2.34 1.81
CA THR A 90 14.77 1.07 2.31
C THR A 90 14.54 1.12 3.83
N ILE A 91 15.45 1.73 4.58
CA ILE A 91 15.32 1.92 6.03
C ILE A 91 14.16 2.88 6.35
N ILE A 92 14.04 3.99 5.63
CA ILE A 92 12.92 4.94 5.80
C ILE A 92 11.58 4.23 5.57
N LYS A 93 11.47 3.41 4.51
CA LYS A 93 10.28 2.59 4.26
C LYS A 93 9.98 1.66 5.44
N ALA A 94 10.99 1.00 5.99
CA ALA A 94 10.81 0.09 7.12
C ALA A 94 10.32 0.84 8.38
N LEU A 95 10.87 2.02 8.66
CA LEU A 95 10.42 2.86 9.77
C LEU A 95 8.96 3.28 9.61
N ILE A 96 8.54 3.67 8.41
CA ILE A 96 7.14 4.04 8.12
C ILE A 96 6.22 2.82 8.31
N PHE A 97 6.65 1.62 7.92
CA PHE A 97 5.86 0.40 8.15
C PHE A 97 5.75 0.06 9.63
N CYS A 98 6.79 0.31 10.44
CA CYS A 98 6.68 0.19 11.89
C CYS A 98 5.66 1.21 12.45
N ILE A 99 5.66 2.45 11.96
CA ILE A 99 4.66 3.47 12.36
C ILE A 99 3.25 3.04 11.94
N ALA A 100 3.10 2.39 10.78
CA ALA A 100 1.82 1.87 10.32
C ALA A 100 1.21 0.86 11.29
N LEU A 101 2.02 0.04 11.98
CA LEU A 101 1.53 -0.91 13.00
C LEU A 101 0.97 -0.23 14.25
N PHE A 102 1.38 1.01 14.52
CA PHE A 102 0.83 1.81 15.62
C PHE A 102 -0.42 2.60 15.21
N ALA A 103 -0.81 2.59 13.94
CA ALA A 103 -2.03 3.24 13.49
C ALA A 103 -3.24 2.41 13.92
N THR A 104 -4.00 2.94 14.88
CA THR A 104 -5.26 2.33 15.33
C THR A 104 -6.36 2.66 14.33
N GLU A 105 -6.90 1.64 13.67
CA GLU A 105 -8.09 1.83 12.86
C GLU A 105 -9.25 2.22 13.79
N PRO A 106 -10.00 3.29 13.49
CA PRO A 106 -11.23 3.54 14.19
C PRO A 106 -12.13 2.35 13.90
N THR A 107 -12.39 1.53 14.92
CA THR A 107 -13.44 0.52 14.86
C THR A 107 -14.69 1.29 14.42
N LYS A 108 -15.11 1.13 13.16
CA LYS A 108 -16.49 1.44 12.82
C LYS A 108 -17.26 0.61 13.82
N GLY A 109 -17.88 1.27 14.80
CA GLY A 109 -18.80 0.61 15.68
C GLY A 109 -19.61 -0.26 14.76
N ILE A 110 -19.53 -1.58 14.98
CA ILE A 110 -20.57 -2.46 14.49
C ILE A 110 -21.81 -1.69 14.91
N GLU A 111 -22.64 -1.26 13.96
CA GLU A 111 -24.00 -0.92 14.30
C GLU A 111 -24.44 -2.17 15.03
N GLU A 112 -24.36 -2.16 16.36
CA GLU A 112 -24.85 -3.23 17.21
C GLU A 112 -26.21 -3.46 16.60
N LEU A 113 -26.42 -4.65 16.02
CA LEU A 113 -27.73 -5.04 15.55
C LEU A 113 -28.64 -4.60 16.68
N GLN A 114 -29.43 -3.55 16.45
CA GLN A 114 -30.37 -3.05 17.43
C GLN A 114 -31.44 -4.13 17.43
N ILE A 115 -31.14 -5.25 18.10
CA ILE A 115 -32.09 -6.28 18.41
C ILE A 115 -33.06 -5.54 19.29
N PRO A 116 -34.26 -5.22 18.80
CA PRO A 116 -35.17 -4.43 19.58
C PRO A 116 -35.50 -5.27 20.82
N ASP A 117 -35.54 -4.65 22.01
CA ASP A 117 -35.72 -5.33 23.30
C ASP A 117 -37.01 -6.19 23.39
N ASN A 118 -37.89 -6.09 22.38
CA ASN A 118 -39.12 -6.85 22.22
C ASN A 118 -39.02 -8.04 21.24
N LEU A 119 -37.82 -8.45 20.80
CA LEU A 119 -37.67 -9.64 19.98
C LEU A 119 -37.83 -10.91 20.85
N GLN A 120 -39.08 -11.35 21.02
CA GLN A 120 -39.40 -12.63 21.67
C GLN A 120 -38.94 -13.79 20.77
N LEU A 121 -37.75 -14.31 21.06
CA LEU A 121 -37.14 -15.45 20.36
C LEU A 121 -37.83 -16.79 20.66
N ASP A 122 -38.81 -16.79 21.56
CA ASP A 122 -39.56 -17.99 21.98
C ASP A 122 -40.82 -18.29 21.13
N ASP A 123 -41.22 -17.39 20.22
CA ASP A 123 -42.44 -17.55 19.38
C ASP A 123 -42.22 -18.50 18.17
N PHE A 124 -41.05 -19.13 18.06
CA PHE A 124 -40.78 -20.16 17.05
C PHE A 124 -41.20 -21.57 17.51
N THR A 125 -42.28 -21.67 18.30
CA THR A 125 -42.88 -22.97 18.62
C THR A 125 -43.85 -23.39 17.49
N PRO A 126 -43.76 -24.63 16.99
CA PRO A 126 -44.54 -25.09 15.82
C PRO A 126 -46.07 -25.15 16.05
N GLU A 127 -46.56 -24.80 17.24
CA GLU A 127 -47.99 -24.78 17.56
C GLU A 127 -48.73 -23.56 16.98
N ASN A 128 -48.03 -22.45 16.70
CA ASN A 128 -48.67 -21.21 16.22
C ASN A 128 -48.89 -21.16 14.69
N LEU A 129 -48.39 -22.15 13.94
CA LEU A 129 -48.59 -22.26 12.48
C LEU A 129 -49.94 -22.87 12.08
N LYS A 130 -50.78 -23.29 13.04
CA LYS A 130 -52.03 -24.02 12.75
C LYS A 130 -53.30 -23.16 12.76
N ASN A 131 -53.24 -21.86 13.07
CA ASN A 131 -54.43 -21.02 13.01
C ASN A 131 -54.11 -19.58 12.56
N PRO A 132 -53.98 -19.34 11.24
CA PRO A 132 -54.26 -18.01 10.72
C PRO A 132 -55.78 -17.81 10.73
N SER A 133 -56.25 -16.88 11.57
CA SER A 133 -57.62 -16.34 11.53
C SER A 133 -57.93 -15.72 10.17
#